data_AF-A0A966SGF6-F1
#
_entry.id   AF-A0A966SGF6-F1
#
_cell.length_a   1.000
_cell.length_b   1.000
_cell.length_c   1.000
_cell.angle_alpha   90.00
_cell.angle_beta   90.00
_cell.angle_gamma   90.00
#
_symmetry.space_group_name_H-M   'P 1'
#
loop_
_entity.id
_entity.type
_entity.pdbx_description
1 polymer ?
#
loop_
_entity_poly.entity_id
_entity_poly.type
_entity_poly.pdbx_seq_one_letter_code
_entity_poly.pdbx_strand_id
1 'polypeptide(L)'
;MIQPTENVAGASAAPVAVTVPVVDRTNKRPITKDVLDVQDFNERIVGAYNDGSAEMGLPADHSTLRSLIPAGTGALRDFSYIAPEIPLLHSENCVACMDCVTECPDTAILGKAVPKAKLEAELAAIADPVEREHLAKQFAKTTKFWTTYEKKGKEPAYFGIFIDPTKCKGCAECVDACGNHGALTMLMKDTNILKTSQRTFNFYRKLPETPKEYINEKLLSDMMLAERSLLYVGGAGSCMGCGEGTALRMMLAATGFQYGKESVGIVNSTGCSTLRTSMR
;
A
#
# COMPACT_ATOMS: atom_id res chain seq x y z
N MET A 1 70.95 -0.99 -21.90
CA MET A 1 70.73 -0.91 -23.35
C MET A 1 69.62 -1.88 -23.69
N ILE A 2 68.45 -1.33 -24.04
CA ILE A 2 67.24 -2.05 -24.43
C ILE A 2 67.41 -2.40 -25.90
N GLN A 3 67.35 -3.68 -26.26
CA GLN A 3 67.14 -4.10 -27.64
C GLN A 3 65.65 -4.36 -27.86
N PRO A 4 65.05 -3.86 -28.95
CA PRO A 4 63.62 -4.01 -29.21
C PRO A 4 63.34 -5.43 -29.71
N THR A 5 62.41 -6.12 -29.04
CA THR A 5 61.87 -7.40 -29.51
C THR A 5 60.85 -7.16 -30.61
N GLU A 6 61.01 -7.88 -31.72
CA GLU A 6 60.15 -7.82 -32.90
C GLU A 6 58.69 -8.15 -32.57
N ASN A 7 57.81 -7.38 -33.20
CA ASN A 7 56.37 -7.44 -33.02
C ASN A 7 55.80 -8.62 -33.82
N VAL A 8 55.56 -9.76 -33.16
CA VAL A 8 54.84 -10.88 -33.78
C VAL A 8 53.34 -10.56 -33.72
N ALA A 9 52.82 -10.00 -34.81
CA ALA A 9 51.39 -9.79 -35.00
C ALA A 9 50.66 -11.15 -35.07
N GLY A 10 50.23 -11.65 -33.92
CA GLY A 10 49.26 -12.73 -33.84
C GLY A 10 47.90 -12.24 -34.32
N ALA A 11 47.40 -12.81 -35.42
CA ALA A 11 46.06 -12.55 -35.91
C ALA A 11 45.04 -12.95 -34.83
N SER A 12 44.46 -11.95 -34.18
CA SER A 12 43.31 -12.10 -33.29
C SER A 12 42.12 -12.55 -34.14
N ALA A 13 41.73 -13.83 -34.02
CA ALA A 13 40.49 -14.32 -34.58
C ALA A 13 39.32 -13.59 -33.91
N ALA A 14 38.46 -12.95 -34.71
CA ALA A 14 37.26 -12.29 -34.22
C ALA A 14 36.39 -13.29 -33.43
N PRO A 15 35.79 -12.89 -32.30
CA PRO A 15 34.93 -13.77 -31.52
C PRO A 15 33.77 -14.22 -32.40
N VAL A 16 33.65 -15.52 -32.63
CA VAL A 16 32.52 -16.13 -33.32
C VAL A 16 31.30 -15.89 -32.45
N ALA A 17 30.40 -15.01 -32.90
CA ALA A 17 29.13 -14.76 -32.23
C ALA A 17 28.30 -16.05 -32.28
N VAL A 18 28.32 -16.81 -31.17
CA VAL A 18 27.39 -17.92 -30.97
C VAL A 18 26.02 -17.30 -30.72
N THR A 19 25.21 -17.20 -31.76
CA THR A 19 23.79 -16.85 -31.64
C THR A 19 23.08 -18.01 -30.98
N VAL A 20 22.97 -17.98 -29.66
CA VAL A 20 22.10 -18.89 -28.92
C VAL A 20 20.66 -18.53 -29.31
N PRO A 21 19.86 -19.46 -29.88
CA PRO A 21 18.47 -19.17 -30.18
C PRO A 21 17.75 -18.82 -28.87
N VAL A 22 17.16 -17.63 -28.81
CA VAL A 22 16.30 -17.23 -27.71
C VAL A 22 15.03 -18.07 -27.81
N VAL A 23 15.04 -19.20 -27.10
CA VAL A 23 13.84 -20.03 -26.96
C VAL A 23 12.78 -19.18 -26.27
N ASP A 24 11.58 -19.09 -26.86
CA ASP A 24 10.42 -18.47 -26.22
C ASP A 24 10.10 -19.24 -24.93
N ARG A 25 10.61 -18.75 -23.79
CA ARG A 25 10.39 -19.33 -22.45
C ARG A 25 9.11 -18.79 -21.80
N THR A 26 8.26 -18.10 -22.57
CA THR A 26 7.02 -17.55 -22.04
C THR A 26 6.09 -18.69 -21.66
N ASN A 27 5.76 -18.80 -20.37
CA ASN A 27 4.80 -19.79 -19.90
C ASN A 27 3.40 -19.42 -20.43
N LYS A 28 2.87 -20.22 -21.36
CA LYS A 28 1.54 -20.03 -21.96
C LYS A 28 0.44 -20.76 -21.20
N ARG A 29 0.79 -21.57 -20.18
CA ARG A 29 -0.20 -22.27 -19.36
C ARG A 29 -0.74 -21.30 -18.30
N PRO A 30 -2.07 -21.17 -18.14
CA PRO A 30 -2.65 -20.35 -17.08
C PRO A 30 -2.23 -20.88 -15.71
N ILE A 31 -2.02 -19.97 -14.76
CA ILE A 31 -1.80 -20.33 -13.35
C ILE A 31 -3.15 -20.77 -12.78
N THR A 32 -3.29 -22.06 -12.57
CA THR A 32 -4.49 -22.70 -12.02
C THR A 32 -4.30 -23.00 -10.52
N LYS A 33 -5.39 -23.38 -9.82
CA LYS A 33 -5.34 -23.65 -8.36
C LYS A 33 -4.37 -24.77 -7.96
N ASP A 34 -4.09 -25.69 -8.88
CA ASP A 34 -3.06 -26.71 -8.71
C ASP A 34 -1.65 -26.11 -8.62
N VAL A 35 -1.42 -24.88 -9.09
CA VAL A 35 -0.14 -24.15 -9.02
C VAL A 35 -0.07 -23.28 -7.76
N LEU A 36 -1.09 -22.45 -7.53
CA LEU A 36 -1.21 -21.58 -6.37
C LEU A 36 -2.69 -21.36 -6.03
N ASP A 37 -3.15 -21.91 -4.91
CA ASP A 37 -4.45 -21.57 -4.34
C ASP A 37 -4.24 -20.51 -3.23
N VAL A 38 -4.62 -19.27 -3.54
CA VAL A 38 -4.43 -18.11 -2.66
C VAL A 38 -5.24 -18.25 -1.37
N GLN A 39 -6.43 -18.85 -1.44
CA GLN A 39 -7.29 -18.99 -0.28
C GLN A 39 -6.71 -20.04 0.67
N ASP A 40 -6.36 -21.22 0.16
CA ASP A 40 -5.70 -22.26 0.96
C ASP A 40 -4.39 -21.77 1.58
N PHE A 41 -3.57 -21.03 0.82
CA PHE A 41 -2.34 -20.44 1.36
C PHE A 41 -2.62 -19.50 2.54
N ASN A 42 -3.60 -18.60 2.39
CA ASN A 42 -3.93 -17.62 3.42
C ASN A 42 -4.55 -18.26 4.68
N GLU A 43 -5.39 -19.28 4.52
CA GLU A 43 -6.09 -19.91 5.63
C GLU A 43 -5.20 -20.95 6.33
N ARG A 44 -4.60 -21.87 5.58
CA ARG A 44 -3.84 -22.99 6.14
C ARG A 44 -2.39 -22.63 6.43
N ILE A 45 -1.68 -22.06 5.45
CA ILE A 45 -0.24 -21.79 5.61
C ILE A 45 -0.03 -20.58 6.51
N VAL A 46 -0.58 -19.41 6.16
CA VAL A 46 -0.42 -18.20 6.97
C VAL A 46 -1.08 -18.37 8.35
N GLY A 47 -2.24 -19.04 8.42
CA GLY A 47 -2.88 -19.39 9.69
C GLY A 47 -1.96 -20.20 10.62
N ALA A 48 -1.36 -21.28 10.11
CA ALA A 48 -0.46 -22.12 10.90
C ALA A 48 0.83 -21.40 11.34
N TYR A 49 1.33 -20.45 10.54
CA TYR A 49 2.46 -19.61 10.97
C TYR A 49 2.06 -18.61 12.07
N ASN A 50 0.84 -18.09 12.02
CA ASN A 50 0.34 -17.14 13.01
C ASN A 50 0.01 -17.80 14.36
N ASP A 51 -0.48 -19.04 14.37
CA ASP A 51 -0.79 -19.78 15.60
C ASP A 51 0.38 -20.61 16.14
N GLY A 52 1.48 -20.71 15.39
CA GLY A 52 2.69 -21.44 15.78
C GLY A 52 2.64 -22.95 15.51
N SER A 53 1.60 -23.47 14.83
CA SER A 53 1.48 -24.89 14.50
C SER A 53 2.22 -25.30 13.23
N ALA A 54 2.74 -24.35 12.45
CA ALA A 54 3.32 -24.60 11.12
C ALA A 54 4.40 -25.69 11.08
N GLU A 55 5.30 -25.73 12.07
CA GLU A 55 6.45 -26.65 12.10
C GLU A 55 6.02 -28.13 12.08
N MET A 56 4.97 -28.47 12.83
CA MET A 56 4.52 -29.86 13.00
C MET A 56 3.18 -30.14 12.30
N GLY A 57 2.43 -29.09 11.96
CA GLY A 57 1.07 -29.19 11.44
C GLY A 57 0.98 -29.13 9.91
N LEU A 58 1.98 -28.58 9.22
CA LEU A 58 1.93 -28.45 7.75
C LEU A 58 2.57 -29.67 7.06
N PRO A 59 1.83 -30.36 6.18
CA PRO A 59 2.40 -31.44 5.39
C PRO A 59 3.35 -30.91 4.30
N ALA A 60 4.32 -31.73 3.92
CA ALA A 60 5.12 -31.53 2.72
C ALA A 60 4.26 -31.86 1.48
N ASP A 61 3.58 -30.87 0.94
CA ASP A 61 2.66 -30.97 -0.19
C ASP A 61 3.09 -30.06 -1.35
N HIS A 62 2.35 -30.08 -2.47
CA HIS A 62 2.69 -29.26 -3.64
C HIS A 62 2.62 -27.74 -3.39
N SER A 63 1.82 -27.28 -2.42
CA SER A 63 1.72 -25.86 -2.09
C SER A 63 2.97 -25.39 -1.33
N THR A 64 3.45 -26.18 -0.36
CA THR A 64 4.64 -25.86 0.43
C THR A 64 5.94 -26.10 -0.33
N LEU A 65 5.96 -27.06 -1.26
CA LEU A 65 7.12 -27.39 -2.11
C LEU A 65 7.56 -26.26 -3.05
N ARG A 66 6.62 -25.47 -3.60
CA ARG A 66 6.91 -24.57 -4.74
C ARG A 66 7.53 -23.23 -4.34
N SER A 67 7.59 -22.91 -3.05
CA SER A 67 8.09 -21.61 -2.55
C SER A 67 7.45 -20.39 -3.23
N LEU A 68 6.18 -20.52 -3.62
CA LEU A 68 5.38 -19.42 -4.14
C LEU A 68 4.54 -18.83 -3.01
N ILE A 69 4.61 -17.52 -2.85
CA ILE A 69 3.82 -16.78 -1.86
C ILE A 69 2.87 -15.85 -2.63
N PRO A 70 1.53 -15.93 -2.41
CA PRO A 70 0.57 -15.04 -3.05
C PRO A 70 0.78 -13.58 -2.70
N ALA A 71 0.66 -12.69 -3.69
CA ALA A 71 0.69 -11.25 -3.47
C ALA A 71 -0.33 -10.80 -2.39
N GLY A 72 0.09 -9.91 -1.49
CA GLY A 72 -0.77 -9.26 -0.50
C GLY A 72 -0.90 -9.99 0.84
N THR A 73 -0.12 -11.04 1.10
CA THR A 73 -0.22 -11.81 2.36
C THR A 73 0.06 -10.96 3.61
N GLY A 74 0.82 -9.87 3.48
CA GLY A 74 1.03 -8.88 4.56
C GLY A 74 -0.28 -8.31 5.14
N ALA A 75 -1.36 -8.26 4.36
CA ALA A 75 -2.66 -7.79 4.82
C ALA A 75 -3.22 -8.60 6.01
N LEU A 76 -2.81 -9.88 6.14
CA LEU A 76 -3.23 -10.80 7.19
C LEU A 76 -2.50 -10.61 8.52
N ARG A 77 -1.46 -9.77 8.56
CA ARG A 77 -0.72 -9.47 9.77
C ARG A 77 -1.35 -8.33 10.54
N ASP A 78 -1.40 -8.46 11.86
CA ASP A 78 -1.83 -7.39 12.76
C ASP A 78 -0.62 -6.79 13.49
N PHE A 79 -0.53 -5.47 13.49
CA PHE A 79 0.46 -4.66 14.20
C PHE A 79 -0.20 -3.72 15.22
N SER A 80 -1.50 -3.89 15.50
CA SER A 80 -2.23 -3.09 16.47
C SER A 80 -1.58 -3.10 17.85
N TYR A 81 -1.02 -4.25 18.25
CA TYR A 81 -0.39 -4.51 19.54
C TYR A 81 1.07 -4.05 19.67
N ILE A 82 1.77 -3.76 18.56
CA ILE A 82 3.20 -3.38 18.63
C ILE A 82 3.42 -1.88 18.80
N ALA A 83 2.49 -1.06 18.35
CA ALA A 83 2.66 0.39 18.37
C ALA A 83 1.96 1.00 19.58
N PRO A 84 2.66 1.80 20.41
CA PRO A 84 2.06 2.41 21.60
C PRO A 84 1.08 3.52 21.26
N GLU A 85 1.24 4.18 20.10
CA GLU A 85 0.45 5.33 19.69
C GLU A 85 -0.14 5.14 18.27
N ILE A 86 -1.22 5.89 17.99
CA ILE A 86 -1.89 5.96 16.70
C ILE A 86 -2.20 7.42 16.35
N PRO A 87 -2.05 7.86 15.09
CA PRO A 87 -2.43 9.20 14.70
C PRO A 87 -3.94 9.42 14.79
N LEU A 88 -4.31 10.53 15.44
CA LEU A 88 -5.66 11.08 15.53
C LEU A 88 -5.82 12.22 14.53
N LEU A 89 -6.91 12.21 13.77
CA LEU A 89 -7.26 13.24 12.79
C LEU A 89 -8.07 14.38 13.42
N HIS A 90 -7.60 15.61 13.24
CA HIS A 90 -8.34 16.86 13.44
C HIS A 90 -8.80 17.37 12.07
N SER A 91 -9.98 16.92 11.65
CA SER A 91 -10.49 17.11 10.28
C SER A 91 -10.57 18.58 9.85
N GLU A 92 -10.88 19.47 10.79
CA GLU A 92 -11.01 20.92 10.62
C GLU A 92 -9.75 21.59 10.08
N ASN A 93 -8.58 21.01 10.38
CA ASN A 93 -7.28 21.53 10.00
C ASN A 93 -6.76 20.88 8.71
N CYS A 94 -7.43 19.85 8.20
CA CYS A 94 -6.96 19.09 7.06
C CYS A 94 -7.14 19.88 5.75
N VAL A 95 -6.04 20.09 5.02
CA VAL A 95 -6.05 20.79 3.73
C VAL A 95 -6.11 19.87 2.50
N ALA A 96 -6.17 18.55 2.71
CA ALA A 96 -6.14 17.53 1.66
C ALA A 96 -4.90 17.55 0.75
N CYS A 97 -3.72 17.76 1.33
CA CYS A 97 -2.43 17.68 0.61
C CYS A 97 -2.00 16.25 0.28
N MET A 98 -2.43 15.26 1.09
CA MET A 98 -2.04 13.84 1.02
C MET A 98 -0.58 13.53 1.38
N ASP A 99 0.17 14.47 1.97
CA ASP A 99 1.56 14.23 2.38
C ASP A 99 1.65 13.13 3.43
N CYS A 100 0.74 13.13 4.41
CA CYS A 100 0.64 12.07 5.42
C CYS A 100 0.39 10.68 4.82
N VAL A 101 -0.35 10.60 3.71
CA VAL A 101 -0.61 9.35 2.98
C VAL A 101 0.62 8.93 2.18
N THR A 102 1.30 9.90 1.56
CA THR A 102 2.51 9.70 0.76
C THR A 102 3.64 9.15 1.64
N GLU A 103 3.90 9.77 2.79
CA GLU A 103 5.04 9.44 3.65
C GLU A 103 4.86 8.14 4.44
N CYS A 104 3.63 7.63 4.57
CA CYS A 104 3.41 6.41 5.34
C CYS A 104 4.05 5.19 4.64
N PRO A 105 4.98 4.48 5.29
CA PRO A 105 5.70 3.37 4.67
C PRO A 105 4.88 2.06 4.63
N ASP A 106 3.81 1.96 5.43
CA ASP A 106 3.05 0.72 5.65
C ASP A 106 1.62 0.77 5.08
N THR A 107 1.28 1.75 4.22
CA THR A 107 -0.09 1.91 3.70
C THR A 107 -1.16 1.95 4.80
N ALA A 108 -0.79 2.43 5.99
CA ALA A 108 -1.66 2.41 7.17
C ALA A 108 -2.56 3.65 7.26
N ILE A 109 -2.33 4.66 6.44
CA ILE A 109 -3.13 5.88 6.38
C ILE A 109 -3.51 6.15 4.93
N LEU A 110 -4.82 6.34 4.70
CA LEU A 110 -5.43 6.39 3.38
C LEU A 110 -6.37 7.59 3.29
N GLY A 111 -6.42 8.24 2.13
CA GLY A 111 -7.36 9.32 1.86
C GLY A 111 -8.55 8.83 1.04
N LYS A 112 -9.70 9.49 1.19
CA LYS A 112 -10.85 9.32 0.30
C LYS A 112 -11.57 10.65 0.09
N ALA A 113 -11.86 10.98 -1.16
CA ALA A 113 -12.82 12.03 -1.50
C ALA A 113 -14.15 11.38 -1.89
N VAL A 114 -15.23 11.79 -1.23
CA VAL A 114 -16.57 11.22 -1.42
C VAL A 114 -17.55 12.34 -1.80
N PRO A 115 -18.30 12.21 -2.91
CA PRO A 115 -19.31 13.19 -3.30
C PRO A 115 -20.34 13.42 -2.19
N LYS A 116 -20.80 14.68 -2.06
CA LYS A 116 -21.74 15.09 -1.01
C LYS A 116 -22.94 14.17 -0.89
N ALA A 117 -23.65 13.90 -1.99
CA ALA A 117 -24.86 13.09 -1.98
C ALA A 117 -24.61 11.65 -1.52
N LYS A 118 -23.45 11.10 -1.87
CA LYS A 118 -23.08 9.72 -1.48
C LYS A 118 -22.72 9.62 -0.01
N LEU A 119 -21.93 10.57 0.52
CA LEU A 119 -21.59 10.54 1.94
C LEU A 119 -22.84 10.72 2.82
N GLU A 120 -23.71 11.66 2.46
CA GLU A 120 -24.95 11.91 3.21
C GLU A 120 -25.88 10.68 3.21
N ALA A 121 -25.97 9.95 2.09
CA ALA A 121 -26.72 8.71 2.01
C ALA A 121 -26.13 7.59 2.90
N GLU A 122 -24.81 7.41 2.87
CA GLU A 122 -24.14 6.40 3.70
C GLU A 122 -24.23 6.72 5.20
N LEU A 123 -24.13 8.00 5.59
CA LEU A 123 -24.31 8.45 6.97
C LEU A 123 -25.77 8.30 7.44
N ALA A 124 -26.74 8.55 6.56
CA ALA A 124 -28.16 8.36 6.87
C ALA A 124 -28.51 6.89 7.11
N ALA A 125 -27.80 5.95 6.47
CA ALA A 125 -28.00 4.51 6.67
C ALA A 125 -27.51 3.99 8.03
N ILE A 126 -26.73 4.78 8.77
CA ILE A 126 -26.21 4.40 10.10
C ILE A 126 -27.30 4.62 11.13
N ALA A 127 -27.70 3.58 11.86
CA ALA A 127 -28.78 3.66 12.85
C ALA A 127 -28.37 4.41 14.14
N ASP A 128 -27.14 4.21 14.62
CA ASP A 128 -26.64 4.83 15.83
C ASP A 128 -26.27 6.32 15.59
N PRO A 129 -26.95 7.27 16.27
CA PRO A 129 -26.66 8.70 16.10
C PRO A 129 -25.26 9.08 16.57
N VAL A 130 -24.70 8.41 17.59
CA VAL A 130 -23.36 8.72 18.12
C VAL A 130 -22.29 8.31 17.11
N GLU A 131 -22.43 7.11 16.54
CA GLU A 131 -21.55 6.63 15.48
C GLU A 131 -21.64 7.50 14.22
N ARG A 132 -22.86 7.91 13.84
CA ARG A 132 -23.07 8.81 12.71
C ARG A 132 -22.35 10.15 12.90
N GLU A 133 -22.47 10.75 14.07
CA GLU A 133 -21.78 12.02 14.38
C GLU A 133 -20.26 11.86 14.36
N HIS A 134 -19.75 10.78 14.97
CA HIS A 134 -18.31 10.48 14.98
C HIS A 134 -17.74 10.31 13.57
N LEU A 135 -18.42 9.55 12.71
CA LEU A 135 -17.99 9.32 11.33
C LEU A 135 -18.11 10.59 10.48
N ALA A 136 -19.16 11.40 10.68
CA ALA A 136 -19.29 12.68 10.00
C ALA A 136 -18.13 13.63 10.34
N LYS A 137 -17.64 13.62 11.59
CA LYS A 137 -16.45 14.39 12.03
C LYS A 137 -15.13 13.92 11.41
N GLN A 138 -15.08 12.76 10.76
CA GLN A 138 -13.86 12.30 10.07
C GLN A 138 -13.66 12.98 8.71
N PHE A 139 -14.63 13.79 8.26
CA PHE A 139 -14.60 14.43 6.94
C PHE A 139 -14.46 15.94 7.05
N ALA A 140 -13.51 16.47 6.27
CA ALA A 140 -13.22 17.87 6.13
C ALA A 140 -13.86 18.46 4.86
N LYS A 141 -14.29 19.72 4.95
CA LYS A 141 -14.64 20.55 3.79
C LYS A 141 -13.41 21.34 3.38
N THR A 142 -12.65 20.83 2.40
CA THR A 142 -11.38 21.41 2.00
C THR A 142 -11.51 22.32 0.79
N THR A 143 -10.60 23.29 0.65
CA THR A 143 -10.59 24.19 -0.53
C THR A 143 -10.48 23.41 -1.85
N LYS A 144 -9.73 22.31 -1.85
CA LYS A 144 -9.45 21.48 -3.02
C LYS A 144 -10.68 20.73 -3.54
N PHE A 145 -11.43 20.06 -2.66
CA PHE A 145 -12.55 19.19 -3.05
C PHE A 145 -13.93 19.83 -2.87
N TRP A 146 -14.06 20.80 -1.96
CA TRP A 146 -15.31 21.51 -1.72
C TRP A 146 -15.36 22.82 -2.51
N THR A 147 -14.62 23.84 -2.06
CA THR A 147 -14.72 25.22 -2.56
C THR A 147 -14.43 25.32 -4.06
N THR A 148 -13.46 24.56 -4.56
CA THR A 148 -13.09 24.57 -5.99
C THR A 148 -14.18 23.97 -6.88
N TYR A 149 -14.87 22.93 -6.42
CA TYR A 149 -15.93 22.27 -7.19
C TYR A 149 -17.24 23.05 -7.15
N GLU A 150 -17.57 23.63 -5.98
CA GLU A 150 -18.70 24.53 -5.83
C GLU A 150 -18.60 25.74 -6.77
N LYS A 151 -17.42 26.39 -6.85
CA LYS A 151 -17.15 27.49 -7.80
C LYS A 151 -17.25 27.07 -9.26
N LYS A 152 -17.02 25.79 -9.58
CA LYS A 152 -17.14 25.23 -10.94
C LYS A 152 -18.57 24.77 -11.27
N GLY A 153 -19.52 24.91 -10.34
CA GLY A 153 -20.89 24.41 -10.52
C GLY A 153 -20.97 22.88 -10.57
N LYS A 154 -19.98 22.18 -10.02
CA LYS A 154 -19.94 20.71 -9.92
C LYS A 154 -20.28 20.27 -8.50
N GLU A 155 -20.63 19.00 -8.34
CA GLU A 155 -20.88 18.44 -7.01
C GLU A 155 -19.62 18.51 -6.14
N PRO A 156 -19.66 19.15 -4.96
CA PRO A 156 -18.53 19.17 -4.04
C PRO A 156 -18.35 17.80 -3.37
N ALA A 157 -17.11 17.49 -3.00
CA ALA A 157 -16.77 16.28 -2.26
C ALA A 157 -16.23 16.59 -0.87
N TYR A 158 -16.57 15.73 0.08
CA TYR A 158 -15.96 15.68 1.40
C TYR A 158 -14.66 14.88 1.32
N PHE A 159 -13.66 15.28 2.10
CA PHE A 159 -12.37 14.60 2.15
C PHE A 159 -12.09 14.06 3.54
N GLY A 160 -11.71 12.78 3.64
CA GLY A 160 -11.35 12.15 4.91
C GLY A 160 -10.00 11.46 4.82
N ILE A 161 -9.33 11.35 5.98
CA ILE A 161 -8.14 10.54 6.19
C ILE A 161 -8.48 9.41 7.16
N PHE A 162 -8.10 8.19 6.83
CA PHE A 162 -8.48 6.99 7.56
C PHE A 162 -7.25 6.18 7.91
N ILE A 163 -7.15 5.77 9.16
CA ILE A 163 -6.00 5.06 9.71
C ILE A 163 -6.41 3.62 9.96
N ASP A 164 -5.69 2.67 9.36
CA ASP A 164 -5.80 1.25 9.65
C ASP A 164 -5.01 0.95 10.94
N PRO A 165 -5.71 0.66 12.07
CA PRO A 165 -5.02 0.39 13.32
C PRO A 165 -4.21 -0.91 13.29
N THR A 166 -4.54 -1.84 12.37
CA THR A 166 -3.85 -3.13 12.23
C THR A 166 -2.54 -3.03 11.45
N LYS A 167 -2.35 -1.93 10.71
CA LYS A 167 -1.15 -1.70 9.89
C LYS A 167 -0.29 -0.56 10.41
N CYS A 168 -0.88 0.35 11.20
CA CYS A 168 -0.16 1.48 11.78
C CYS A 168 0.83 1.02 12.85
N LYS A 169 2.12 1.20 12.56
CA LYS A 169 3.21 0.93 13.50
C LYS A 169 3.55 2.11 14.41
N GLY A 170 2.86 3.25 14.31
CA GLY A 170 3.08 4.40 15.20
C GLY A 170 4.42 5.11 15.03
N CYS A 171 4.94 5.20 13.80
CA CYS A 171 6.22 5.88 13.51
C CYS A 171 6.15 7.41 13.51
N ALA A 172 4.95 8.00 13.57
CA ALA A 172 4.71 9.45 13.56
C ALA A 172 5.16 10.23 12.30
N GLU A 173 5.72 9.59 11.26
CA GLU A 173 6.08 10.25 9.99
C GLU A 173 4.93 11.04 9.36
N CYS A 174 3.71 10.50 9.43
CA CYS A 174 2.52 11.18 8.93
C CYS A 174 2.16 12.47 9.71
N VAL A 175 2.54 12.53 11.00
CA VAL A 175 2.32 13.71 11.85
C VAL A 175 3.39 14.75 11.53
N ASP A 176 4.65 14.34 11.40
CA ASP A 176 5.74 15.23 11.01
C ASP A 176 5.51 15.83 9.61
N ALA A 177 5.11 15.00 8.64
CA ALA A 177 4.73 15.43 7.30
C ALA A 177 3.51 16.37 7.27
N CYS A 178 2.63 16.30 8.26
CA CYS A 178 1.52 17.24 8.40
C CYS A 178 2.02 18.64 8.77
N GLY A 179 3.18 18.73 9.43
CA GLY A 179 3.86 19.97 9.78
C GLY A 179 2.95 20.96 10.49
N ASN A 180 2.95 22.21 10.01
CA ASN A 180 2.24 23.32 10.65
C ASN A 180 0.72 23.29 10.45
N HIS A 181 0.16 22.31 9.74
CA HIS A 181 -1.29 22.20 9.59
C HIS A 181 -1.95 21.77 10.90
N GLY A 182 -1.29 20.96 11.74
CA GLY A 182 -1.88 20.48 12.99
C GLY A 182 -3.13 19.61 12.79
N ALA A 183 -3.23 18.92 11.65
CA ALA A 183 -4.36 18.04 11.34
C ALA A 183 -4.17 16.63 11.89
N LEU A 184 -2.97 16.26 12.32
CA LEU A 184 -2.67 14.96 12.92
C LEU A 184 -1.88 15.13 14.21
N THR A 185 -2.23 14.35 15.23
CA THR A 185 -1.46 14.25 16.49
C THR A 185 -1.38 12.80 16.91
N MET A 186 -0.29 12.40 17.57
CA MET A 186 -0.20 11.05 18.13
C MET A 186 -1.07 10.93 19.38
N LEU A 187 -1.77 9.81 19.51
CA LEU A 187 -2.60 9.46 20.65
C LEU A 187 -2.20 8.08 21.16
N MET A 188 -2.02 7.93 22.47
CA MET A 188 -1.75 6.63 23.09
C MET A 188 -2.89 5.66 22.79
N LYS A 189 -2.55 4.44 22.36
CA LYS A 189 -3.54 3.41 22.06
C LYS A 189 -4.13 2.87 23.35
N ASP A 190 -5.45 2.83 23.39
CA ASP A 190 -6.21 2.00 24.32
C ASP A 190 -7.20 1.12 23.56
N THR A 191 -7.84 0.19 24.26
CA THR A 191 -8.80 -0.75 23.66
C THR A 191 -9.99 -0.04 23.01
N ASN A 192 -10.43 1.10 23.54
CA ASN A 192 -11.57 1.84 23.01
C ASN A 192 -11.19 2.64 21.76
N ILE A 193 -10.00 3.25 21.76
CA ILE A 193 -9.41 3.95 20.62
C ILE A 193 -9.22 2.96 19.47
N LEU A 194 -8.60 1.80 19.72
CA LEU A 194 -8.41 0.76 18.71
C LEU A 194 -9.74 0.30 18.09
N LYS A 195 -10.75 0.02 18.90
CA LYS A 195 -12.09 -0.34 18.42
C LYS A 195 -12.73 0.78 17.60
N THR A 196 -12.53 2.03 18.01
CA THR A 196 -13.10 3.20 17.31
C THR A 196 -12.38 3.43 15.98
N SER A 197 -11.05 3.40 15.95
CA SER A 197 -10.26 3.46 14.73
C SER A 197 -10.61 2.32 13.77
N GLN A 198 -10.82 1.10 14.29
CA GLN A 198 -11.23 -0.03 13.46
C GLN A 198 -12.61 0.19 12.84
N ARG A 199 -13.59 0.70 13.59
CA ARG A 199 -14.91 1.06 13.06
C ARG A 199 -14.82 2.14 11.98
N THR A 200 -14.05 3.19 12.24
CA THR A 200 -13.78 4.25 11.25
C THR A 200 -13.15 3.70 9.98
N PHE A 201 -12.17 2.80 10.10
CA PHE A 201 -11.51 2.20 8.94
C PHE A 201 -12.42 1.22 8.19
N ASN A 202 -13.27 0.47 8.89
CA ASN A 202 -14.29 -0.38 8.27
C ASN A 202 -15.30 0.45 7.46
N PHE A 203 -15.68 1.63 7.97
CA PHE A 203 -16.50 2.57 7.20
C PHE A 203 -15.79 3.01 5.92
N TYR A 204 -14.51 3.38 5.99
CA TYR A 204 -13.70 3.68 4.80
C TYR A 204 -13.70 2.57 3.74
N ARG A 205 -13.60 1.30 4.17
CA ARG A 205 -13.63 0.13 3.27
C ARG A 205 -14.99 -0.08 2.61
N LYS A 206 -16.07 0.37 3.24
CA LYS A 206 -17.44 0.30 2.70
C LYS A 206 -17.70 1.40 1.67
N LEU A 207 -17.07 2.57 1.83
CA LEU A 207 -17.24 3.70 0.92
C LEU A 207 -16.78 3.36 -0.50
N PRO A 208 -17.44 3.88 -1.55
CA PRO A 208 -17.02 3.66 -2.92
C PRO A 208 -15.65 4.27 -3.20
N GLU A 209 -15.01 3.83 -4.29
CA GLU A 209 -13.80 4.46 -4.80
C GLU A 209 -14.04 5.94 -5.12
N THR A 210 -13.02 6.78 -4.91
CA THR A 210 -13.09 8.20 -5.26
C THR A 210 -13.33 8.35 -6.77
N PRO A 211 -14.37 9.09 -7.20
CA PRO A 211 -14.65 9.25 -8.63
C PRO A 211 -13.49 9.93 -9.36
N LYS A 212 -13.24 9.49 -10.60
CA LYS A 212 -12.12 9.96 -11.43
C LYS A 212 -12.10 11.48 -11.65
N GLU A 213 -13.26 12.12 -11.62
CA GLU A 213 -13.38 13.58 -11.77
C GLU A 213 -12.71 14.37 -10.65
N TYR A 214 -12.50 13.76 -9.48
CA TYR A 214 -11.78 14.34 -8.35
C TYR A 214 -10.28 14.03 -8.35
N ILE A 215 -9.78 13.24 -9.30
CA ILE A 215 -8.41 12.74 -9.32
C ILE A 215 -7.62 13.46 -10.42
N ASN A 216 -6.59 14.21 -10.05
CA ASN A 216 -5.64 14.74 -11.02
C ASN A 216 -4.55 13.72 -11.32
N GLU A 217 -4.62 13.08 -12.49
CA GLU A 217 -3.66 12.06 -12.92
C GLU A 217 -2.21 12.57 -13.10
N LYS A 218 -1.95 13.87 -12.98
CA LYS A 218 -0.59 14.43 -13.02
C LYS A 218 0.05 14.58 -11.64
N LEU A 219 -0.74 14.47 -10.56
CA LEU A 219 -0.27 14.62 -9.19
C LEU A 219 -0.22 13.24 -8.53
N LEU A 220 0.97 12.82 -8.11
CA LEU A 220 1.16 11.53 -7.43
C LEU A 220 0.29 11.41 -6.17
N SER A 221 0.16 12.50 -5.42
CA SER A 221 -0.71 12.60 -4.25
C SER A 221 -2.19 12.31 -4.56
N ASP A 222 -2.67 12.69 -5.74
CA ASP A 222 -4.04 12.41 -6.17
C ASP A 222 -4.20 11.00 -6.73
N MET A 223 -3.16 10.46 -7.37
CA MET A 223 -3.17 9.05 -7.82
C MET A 223 -3.50 8.11 -6.66
N MET A 224 -2.97 8.39 -5.46
CA MET A 224 -3.19 7.62 -4.22
C MET A 224 -4.65 7.58 -3.73
N LEU A 225 -5.55 8.38 -4.30
CA LEU A 225 -7.00 8.29 -4.06
C LEU A 225 -7.66 7.19 -4.88
N ALA A 226 -7.03 6.74 -5.96
CA ALA A 226 -7.52 5.65 -6.78
C ALA A 226 -7.11 4.31 -6.16
N GLU A 227 -8.04 3.38 -6.02
CA GLU A 227 -7.75 2.07 -5.44
C GLU A 227 -6.79 1.27 -6.34
N ARG A 228 -6.80 1.55 -7.66
CA ARG A 228 -5.87 0.95 -8.63
C ARG A 228 -4.38 1.27 -8.39
N SER A 229 -4.05 2.33 -7.65
CA SER A 229 -2.65 2.64 -7.31
C SER A 229 -2.19 2.01 -5.98
N LEU A 230 -3.09 1.37 -5.22
CA LEU A 230 -2.78 0.77 -3.93
C LEU A 230 -2.21 -0.66 -4.10
N LEU A 231 -1.08 -0.77 -4.81
CA LEU A 231 -0.44 -2.06 -5.11
C LEU A 231 0.50 -2.56 -4.00
N TYR A 232 0.76 -1.74 -2.99
CA TYR A 232 1.58 -2.08 -1.83
C TYR A 232 0.70 -2.14 -0.59
N VAL A 233 0.54 -3.34 -0.03
CA VAL A 233 -0.25 -3.54 1.19
C VAL A 233 0.60 -3.31 2.43
N GLY A 234 -0.04 -2.88 3.52
CA GLY A 234 0.59 -2.86 4.83
C GLY A 234 0.87 -4.26 5.36
N GLY A 235 1.64 -4.35 6.45
CA GLY A 235 2.00 -5.64 7.05
C GLY A 235 3.45 -6.06 6.82
N ALA A 236 4.23 -5.24 6.11
CA ALA A 236 5.64 -5.48 5.87
C ALA A 236 6.42 -5.61 7.19
N GLY A 237 7.44 -6.47 7.23
CA GLY A 237 8.33 -6.64 8.38
C GLY A 237 9.36 -5.50 8.57
N SER A 238 9.15 -4.35 7.92
CA SER A 238 10.04 -3.19 8.00
C SER A 238 10.01 -2.51 9.37
N CYS A 239 11.10 -1.80 9.69
CA CYS A 239 11.16 -0.93 10.86
C CYS A 239 10.09 0.17 10.79
N MET A 240 9.72 0.71 11.95
CA MET A 240 8.88 1.91 12.07
C MET A 240 9.57 3.07 11.33
N GLY A 241 8.85 3.76 10.42
CA GLY A 241 9.38 4.91 9.68
C GLY A 241 10.37 4.54 8.56
N CYS A 242 10.31 3.32 8.02
CA CYS A 242 11.26 2.88 7.01
C CYS A 242 11.04 3.57 5.64
N GLY A 243 11.93 4.50 5.28
CA GLY A 243 11.87 5.21 3.99
C GLY A 243 11.96 4.33 2.74
N GLU A 244 12.56 3.13 2.83
CA GLU A 244 12.54 2.15 1.72
C GLU A 244 11.11 1.74 1.37
N GLY A 245 10.25 1.57 2.39
CA GLY A 245 8.84 1.21 2.20
C GLY A 245 8.06 2.32 1.50
N THR A 246 8.26 3.56 1.93
CA THR A 246 7.67 4.75 1.29
C THR A 246 8.07 4.84 -0.18
N ALA A 247 9.36 4.71 -0.49
CA ALA A 247 9.86 4.76 -1.86
C ALA A 247 9.27 3.66 -2.76
N LEU A 248 9.23 2.41 -2.28
CA LEU A 248 8.67 1.28 -3.04
C LEU A 248 7.16 1.45 -3.24
N ARG A 249 6.44 1.88 -2.20
CA ARG A 249 5.00 2.16 -2.27
C ARG A 249 4.69 3.24 -3.30
N MET A 250 5.44 4.35 -3.30
CA MET A 250 5.23 5.45 -4.26
C MET A 250 5.58 5.07 -5.69
N MET A 251 6.67 4.31 -5.89
CA MET A 251 7.03 3.77 -7.19
C MET A 251 5.92 2.86 -7.73
N LEU A 252 5.42 1.93 -6.90
CA LEU A 252 4.33 1.03 -7.27
C LEU A 252 3.02 1.76 -7.54
N ALA A 253 2.72 2.81 -6.78
CA ALA A 253 1.55 3.63 -7.01
C ALA A 253 1.60 4.35 -8.37
N ALA A 254 2.73 5.02 -8.66
CA ALA A 254 2.91 5.73 -9.93
C ALA A 254 2.88 4.77 -11.13
N THR A 255 3.66 3.70 -11.07
CA THR A 255 3.76 2.72 -12.16
C THR A 255 2.47 1.92 -12.34
N GLY A 256 1.83 1.52 -11.23
CA GLY A 256 0.56 0.81 -11.23
C GLY A 256 -0.59 1.65 -11.77
N PHE A 257 -0.62 2.94 -11.44
CA PHE A 257 -1.61 3.87 -11.98
C PHE A 257 -1.45 4.05 -13.49
N GLN A 258 -0.21 4.18 -13.99
CA GLN A 258 0.07 4.45 -15.40
C GLN A 258 -0.04 3.20 -16.30
N TYR A 259 0.53 2.07 -15.87
CA TYR A 259 0.67 0.87 -16.70
C TYR A 259 -0.30 -0.26 -16.33
N GLY A 260 -0.98 -0.13 -15.19
CA GLY A 260 -1.86 -1.15 -14.64
C GLY A 260 -1.11 -2.21 -13.82
N LYS A 261 -1.82 -2.81 -12.86
CA LYS A 261 -1.28 -3.79 -11.91
C LYS A 261 -0.65 -5.04 -12.55
N GLU A 262 -1.11 -5.43 -13.73
CA GLU A 262 -0.63 -6.63 -14.44
C GLU A 262 0.65 -6.37 -15.25
N SER A 263 1.04 -5.09 -15.41
CA SER A 263 2.17 -4.66 -16.24
C SER A 263 3.36 -4.17 -15.42
N VAL A 264 3.32 -4.33 -14.10
CA VAL A 264 4.35 -3.86 -13.17
C VAL A 264 4.92 -5.05 -12.42
N GLY A 265 6.25 -5.10 -12.29
CA GLY A 265 6.95 -6.13 -11.54
C GLY A 265 8.21 -5.57 -10.88
N ILE A 266 8.64 -6.21 -9.80
CA ILE A 266 9.87 -5.87 -9.07
C ILE A 266 10.84 -7.04 -9.13
N VAL A 267 12.06 -6.77 -9.60
CA VAL A 267 13.22 -7.65 -9.44
C VAL A 267 14.10 -7.02 -8.38
N ASN A 268 14.32 -7.74 -7.27
CA ASN A 268 14.93 -7.17 -6.09
C ASN A 268 16.23 -7.91 -5.74
N SER A 269 17.31 -7.19 -5.51
CA SER A 269 18.56 -7.75 -5.01
C SER A 269 18.45 -8.07 -3.52
N THR A 270 19.19 -9.07 -3.05
CA THR A 270 19.23 -9.42 -1.63
C THR A 270 19.62 -8.21 -0.77
N GLY A 271 18.80 -7.92 0.24
CA GLY A 271 18.97 -6.79 1.16
C GLY A 271 17.75 -6.55 2.04
N CYS A 272 17.70 -5.40 2.71
CA CYS A 272 16.58 -4.99 3.54
C CYS A 272 15.25 -4.96 2.76
N SER A 273 15.29 -4.47 1.53
CA SER A 273 14.16 -4.49 0.61
C SER A 273 13.61 -5.90 0.46
N THR A 274 14.43 -6.91 0.16
CA THR A 274 13.96 -8.30 0.07
C THR A 274 13.43 -8.81 1.40
N LEU A 275 14.13 -8.62 2.52
CA LEU A 275 13.69 -9.17 3.81
C LEU A 275 12.32 -8.64 4.25
N ARG A 276 12.03 -7.38 3.94
CA ARG A 276 10.84 -6.68 4.42
C ARG A 276 9.66 -6.75 3.44
N THR A 277 9.92 -6.88 2.14
CA THR A 277 8.91 -6.95 1.07
C THR A 277 8.72 -8.33 0.47
N SER A 278 9.53 -9.34 0.84
CA SER A 278 9.39 -10.73 0.36
C SER A 278 8.34 -11.55 1.08
N MET A 279 7.58 -10.95 2.02
CA MET A 279 6.18 -11.34 2.19
C MET A 279 5.41 -10.76 1.00
N ARG A 280 5.69 -11.31 -0.19
CA ARG A 280 4.86 -11.09 -1.37
C ARG A 280 3.48 -11.56 -1.00
#